data_AF-A0A1G3KPR5-F1
#
_entry.id   AF-A0A1G3KPR5-F1
#
_cell.length_a   1.000
_cell.length_b   1.000
_cell.length_c   1.000
_cell.angle_alpha   90.00
_cell.angle_beta   90.00
_cell.angle_gamma   90.00
#
_symmetry.space_group_name_H-M   'P 1'
#
loop_
_entity.id
_entity.type
_entity.pdbx_description
1 polymer ?
#
loop_
_entity_poly.entity_id
_entity_poly.type
_entity_poly.pdbx_seq_one_letter_code
_entity_poly.pdbx_strand_id
1 'polypeptide(L)'
;MSPVKSPLDLFSDAQCANERLGALMETIAEKLNEAIYEMEPGEAREREFYHCWMLLTTARENHAAVDRQFHDAENGILAAGVSQSIRDHAAKAVAS
;
A
#
# COMPACT_ATOMS: atom_id res chain seq x y z
N MET A 1 -27.50 -5.42 8.76
CA MET A 1 -26.77 -5.56 7.48
C MET A 1 -25.89 -4.33 7.34
N SER A 2 -24.57 -4.50 7.29
CA SER A 2 -23.67 -3.37 7.02
C SER A 2 -23.91 -2.88 5.59
N PRO A 3 -23.91 -1.57 5.34
CA PRO A 3 -24.05 -1.04 3.99
C PRO A 3 -22.90 -1.59 3.12
N VAL A 4 -23.24 -2.16 1.97
CA VAL A 4 -22.24 -2.59 0.98
C VAL A 4 -21.58 -1.33 0.44
N LYS A 5 -20.28 -1.15 0.71
CA LYS A 5 -19.51 -0.02 0.18
C LYS A 5 -19.53 -0.04 -1.34
N SER A 6 -19.63 1.13 -1.98
CA SER A 6 -19.53 1.19 -3.43
C SER A 6 -18.10 0.88 -3.88
N PRO A 7 -17.88 0.41 -5.12
CA PRO A 7 -16.53 0.18 -5.64
C PRO A 7 -15.63 1.43 -5.59
N LEU A 8 -16.22 2.63 -5.72
CA LEU A 8 -15.48 3.89 -5.61
C LEU A 8 -15.04 4.19 -4.17
N ASP A 9 -15.87 3.84 -3.18
CA ASP A 9 -15.50 3.98 -1.76
C ASP A 9 -14.37 3.01 -1.42
N LEU A 10 -14.42 1.77 -1.94
CA LEU A 10 -13.34 0.78 -1.76
C LEU A 10 -12.03 1.25 -2.40
N PHE A 11 -12.10 1.84 -3.60
CA PHE A 11 -10.93 2.41 -4.27
C PHE A 11 -10.34 3.59 -3.49
N SER A 12 -11.18 4.50 -3.01
CA SER A 12 -10.74 5.66 -2.21
C SER A 12 -10.07 5.22 -0.89
N ASP A 13 -10.64 4.22 -0.22
CA ASP A 13 -10.06 3.66 1.00
C ASP A 13 -8.71 2.99 0.71
N ALA A 14 -8.60 2.22 -0.38
CA ALA A 14 -7.36 1.56 -0.80
C ALA A 14 -6.27 2.58 -1.16
N GLN A 15 -6.62 3.66 -1.86
CA GLN A 15 -5.69 4.74 -2.17
C GLN A 15 -5.17 5.42 -0.89
N CYS A 16 -6.06 5.78 0.03
CA CYS A 16 -5.66 6.39 1.30
C CYS A 16 -4.76 5.46 2.13
N ALA A 17 -5.07 4.16 2.16
CA ALA A 17 -4.23 3.17 2.83
C ALA A 17 -2.85 3.02 2.16
N ASN A 18 -2.80 3.06 0.83
CA ASN A 18 -1.55 3.01 0.07
C ASN A 18 -0.66 4.24 0.32
N GLU A 19 -1.24 5.45 0.34
CA GLU A 19 -0.51 6.69 0.65
C GLU A 19 0.10 6.64 2.05
N ARG A 20 -0.67 6.16 3.05
CA ARG A 20 -0.16 5.97 4.42
C ARG A 20 0.94 4.91 4.49
N LEU A 21 0.83 3.84 3.70
CA LEU A 21 1.86 2.81 3.62
C LEU A 21 3.15 3.40 3.02
N GLY A 22 3.05 4.24 1.99
CA GLY A 22 4.18 4.98 1.43
C GLY A 22 4.90 5.82 2.48
N ALA A 23 4.17 6.65 3.23
CA ALA A 23 4.74 7.48 4.30
C ALA A 23 5.40 6.65 5.42
N LEU A 24 4.84 5.50 5.77
CA LEU A 24 5.45 4.57 6.71
C LEU A 24 6.78 4.02 6.17
N MET A 25 6.84 3.64 4.90
CA MET A 25 8.06 3.13 4.27
C MET A 25 9.17 4.18 4.21
N GLU A 26 8.82 5.44 3.94
CA GLU A 26 9.76 6.58 4.00
C GLU A 26 10.33 6.75 5.42
N THR A 27 9.48 6.72 6.44
CA THR A 27 9.89 6.82 7.85
C THR A 27 10.85 5.69 8.24
N ILE A 28 10.55 4.45 7.83
CA ILE A 28 11.42 3.30 8.08
C ILE A 28 12.78 3.50 7.39
N ALA A 29 12.79 3.98 6.15
CA ALA A 29 14.03 4.22 5.41
C ALA A 29 14.90 5.28 6.10
N GLU A 30 14.30 6.37 6.59
CA GLU A 30 15.00 7.38 7.38
C GLU A 30 15.62 6.78 8.65
N LYS A 31 14.87 5.97 9.41
CA LYS A 31 15.37 5.33 10.63
C LYS A 31 16.46 4.29 10.37
N LEU A 32 16.36 3.54 9.28
CA LEU A 32 17.44 2.66 8.85
C LEU A 32 18.70 3.44 8.49
N ASN A 33 18.58 4.59 7.82
CA ASN A 33 19.73 5.43 7.49
C ASN A 33 20.41 5.98 8.74
N GLU A 34 19.63 6.51 9.70
CA GLU A 34 20.14 6.95 11.00
C GLU A 34 20.90 5.80 11.70
N ALA A 35 20.28 4.62 11.78
CA ALA A 35 20.89 3.45 12.40
C ALA A 35 22.16 2.96 11.67
N ILE A 36 22.22 3.06 10.33
CA ILE A 36 23.37 2.59 9.56
C ILE A 36 24.56 3.54 9.67
N TYR A 37 24.32 4.84 9.51
CA TYR A 37 25.35 5.84 9.27
C TYR A 37 25.65 6.74 10.47
N GLU A 38 24.70 6.92 11.38
CA GLU A 38 24.80 7.91 12.46
C GLU A 38 24.92 7.27 13.84
N MET A 39 24.50 6.00 14.00
CA MET A 39 24.58 5.29 15.27
C MET A 39 25.85 4.43 15.40
N GLU A 40 26.53 4.60 16.54
CA GLU A 40 27.61 3.70 16.94
C GLU A 40 27.11 2.26 17.16
N PRO A 41 27.94 1.24 16.91
CA PRO A 41 27.60 -0.14 17.20
C PRO A 41 27.25 -0.36 18.68
N GLY A 42 26.14 -1.05 18.94
CA GLY A 42 25.69 -1.40 20.29
C GLY A 42 24.19 -1.61 20.39
N GLU A 43 23.71 -1.87 21.60
CA GLU A 43 22.32 -2.25 21.89
C GLU A 43 21.28 -1.25 21.36
N ALA A 44 21.61 0.05 21.36
CA ALA A 44 20.71 1.08 20.85
C ALA A 44 20.48 0.92 19.33
N ARG A 45 21.56 0.70 18.57
CA ARG A 45 21.51 0.50 17.11
C ARG A 45 20.82 -0.81 16.74
N GLU A 46 21.10 -1.89 17.47
CA GLU A 46 20.45 -3.19 17.27
C GLU A 46 18.94 -3.12 17.52
N ARG A 47 18.53 -2.36 18.55
CA ARG A 47 17.12 -2.12 18.83
C ARG A 47 16.43 -1.35 17.71
N GLU A 48 17.10 -0.34 17.15
CA GLU A 48 16.54 0.43 16.03
C GLU A 48 16.37 -0.45 14.77
N PHE A 49 17.35 -1.32 14.47
CA PHE A 49 17.20 -2.30 13.40
C PHE A 49 16.04 -3.27 13.64
N TYR A 50 15.87 -3.74 14.88
CA TYR A 50 14.76 -4.61 15.25
C TYR A 50 13.41 -3.91 15.07
N HIS A 51 13.27 -2.66 15.50
CA HIS A 51 12.06 -1.86 15.30
C HIS A 51 11.76 -1.67 13.81
N CYS A 52 12.75 -1.28 13.01
CA CYS A 52 12.61 -1.14 11.57
C CYS A 52 12.17 -2.45 10.92
N TRP A 53 12.77 -3.58 11.32
CA TRP A 53 12.38 -4.90 10.82
C TRP A 53 10.93 -5.26 11.16
N MET A 54 10.50 -5.05 12.41
CA MET A 54 9.09 -5.27 12.79
C MET A 54 8.15 -4.42 11.94
N LEU A 55 8.44 -3.12 11.80
CA LEU A 55 7.62 -2.21 11.01
C LEU A 55 7.56 -2.63 9.53
N LEU A 56 8.67 -3.11 8.94
CA LEU A 56 8.69 -3.66 7.58
C LEU A 56 7.80 -4.89 7.44
N THR A 57 7.83 -5.80 8.41
CA THR A 57 6.97 -6.99 8.37
C THR A 57 5.49 -6.62 8.45
N THR A 58 5.14 -5.66 9.31
CA THR A 58 3.78 -5.12 9.39
C THR A 58 3.36 -4.39 8.12
N ALA A 59 4.25 -3.58 7.54
CA ALA A 59 4.01 -2.90 6.28
C ALA A 59 3.73 -3.89 5.14
N ARG A 60 4.49 -5.00 5.07
CA ARG A 60 4.28 -6.06 4.07
C ARG A 60 2.88 -6.70 4.18
N GLU A 61 2.42 -6.98 5.39
CA GLU A 61 1.09 -7.54 5.60
C GLU A 61 -0.02 -6.56 5.20
N ASN A 62 0.16 -5.27 5.51
CA ASN A 62 -0.76 -4.22 5.11
C ASN A 62 -0.77 -4.02 3.59
N HIS A 63 0.37 -4.09 2.91
CA HIS A 63 0.44 -4.03 1.44
C HIS A 63 -0.47 -5.09 0.79
N ALA A 64 -0.36 -6.35 1.25
CA ALA A 64 -1.18 -7.43 0.73
C ALA A 64 -2.69 -7.22 1.00
N ALA A 65 -3.04 -6.50 2.07
CA ALA A 65 -4.44 -6.12 2.34
C ALA A 65 -4.92 -4.99 1.42
N VAL A 66 -4.08 -3.99 1.16
CA VAL A 66 -4.36 -2.89 0.22
C VAL A 66 -4.53 -3.42 -1.20
N ASP A 67 -3.65 -4.32 -1.65
CA ASP A 67 -3.74 -4.96 -2.97
C ASP A 67 -5.08 -5.69 -3.15
N ARG A 68 -5.53 -6.42 -2.11
CA ARG A 68 -6.84 -7.08 -2.14
C ARG A 68 -8.00 -6.09 -2.28
N GLN A 69 -7.94 -4.94 -1.60
CA GLN A 69 -8.98 -3.92 -1.71
C GLN A 69 -9.05 -3.30 -3.10
N PHE A 70 -7.92 -3.05 -3.74
CA PHE A 70 -7.89 -2.61 -5.15
C PHE A 70 -8.50 -3.67 -6.08
N HIS A 71 -8.18 -4.95 -5.87
CA HIS A 71 -8.75 -6.02 -6.67
C HIS A 71 -10.26 -6.17 -6.46
N ASP A 72 -10.76 -6.03 -5.24
CA ASP A 72 -12.19 -6.03 -4.94
C ASP A 72 -12.92 -4.84 -5.58
N ALA A 73 -12.30 -3.65 -5.57
CA ALA A 73 -12.82 -2.48 -6.25
C ALA A 73 -12.88 -2.68 -7.77
N GLU A 74 -11.81 -3.22 -8.37
CA GLU A 74 -11.76 -3.59 -9.79
C GLU A 74 -12.88 -4.57 -10.15
N ASN A 75 -13.01 -5.67 -9.41
CA ASN A 75 -14.05 -6.67 -9.62
C ASN A 75 -15.46 -6.06 -9.49
N GLY A 76 -15.66 -5.15 -8.53
CA GLY A 76 -16.91 -4.41 -8.37
C GLY A 76 -17.24 -3.52 -9.56
N ILE A 77 -16.25 -2.81 -10.11
CA ILE A 77 -16.39 -1.99 -11.33
C ILE A 77 -16.75 -2.88 -12.53
N LEU A 78 -16.07 -4.01 -12.71
CA LEU A 78 -16.34 -4.95 -13.79
C LEU A 78 -17.73 -5.58 -13.69
N ALA A 79 -18.14 -5.99 -12.48
CA ALA A 79 -19.45 -6.58 -12.22
C ALA A 79 -20.60 -5.58 -12.41
N ALA A 80 -20.35 -4.29 -12.17
CA ALA A 80 -21.31 -3.21 -12.41
C ALA A 80 -21.54 -2.91 -13.91
N GLY A 81 -20.89 -3.64 -14.83
CA GLY A 81 -21.12 -3.53 -16.27
C GLY A 81 -20.42 -2.33 -16.93
N VAL A 82 -19.44 -1.74 -16.25
CA VAL A 82 -18.58 -0.69 -16.82
C VAL A 82 -17.82 -1.29 -18.00
N SER A 83 -18.17 -0.84 -19.21
CA SER A 83 -18.13 -1.64 -20.44
C SER A 83 -16.72 -1.89 -21.00
N GLN A 84 -16.63 -2.83 -21.95
CA GLN A 84 -15.46 -3.13 -22.78
C GLN A 84 -14.72 -1.86 -23.30
N SER A 85 -15.46 -0.77 -23.53
CA SER A 85 -14.89 0.51 -23.99
C SER A 85 -13.90 1.17 -23.03
N ILE A 86 -14.04 0.97 -21.71
CA ILE A 86 -13.10 1.50 -20.71
C ILE A 86 -11.84 0.64 -20.64
N ARG A 87 -11.98 -0.69 -20.79
CA ARG A 87 -10.83 -1.60 -20.91
C ARG A 87 -10.01 -1.29 -22.17
N ASP A 88 -10.68 -1.04 -23.29
CA ASP A 88 -10.02 -0.68 -24.56
C ASP A 88 -9.33 0.70 -24.48
N HIS A 89 -9.88 1.65 -23.70
CA HIS A 89 -9.23 2.94 -23.43
C HIS A 89 -8.00 2.82 -22.53
N ALA A 90 -8.09 2.04 -21.44
CA ALA A 90 -6.98 1.80 -20.52
C ALA A 90 -5.82 1.07 -21.20
N ALA A 91 -6.11 0.05 -22.02
CA ALA A 91 -5.11 -0.69 -22.78
C ALA A 91 -4.35 0.19 -23.80
N LYS A 92 -5.03 1.19 -24.40
CA LYS A 92 -4.37 2.17 -25.28
C LYS A 92 -3.47 3.14 -24.52
N ALA A 93 -3.87 3.58 -23.33
CA ALA A 93 -3.11 4.54 -22.53
C ALA A 93 -1.80 3.96 -21.95
N VAL A 94 -1.72 2.64 -21.74
CA VAL A 94 -0.51 1.95 -21.25
C VAL A 94 0.47 1.62 -22.39
N ALA A 95 0.00 1.59 -23.63
CA ALA A 95 0.81 1.28 -24.82
C ALA A 95 1.47 2.51 -25.49
N SER A 96 1.23 3.71 -24.95
CA SER A 96 1.74 5.01 -25.42
C SER A 96 2.75 5.60 -24.43
#